data_AF-A0AAU6NX55-F1
#
_entry.id   AF-A0AAU6NX55-F1
#
_cell.length_a   1.000
_cell.length_b   1.000
_cell.length_c   1.000
_cell.angle_alpha   90.00
_cell.angle_beta   90.00
_cell.angle_gamma   90.00
#
_symmetry.space_group_name_H-M   'P 1'
#
loop_
_entity.id
_entity.type
_entity.pdbx_description
1 polymer ?
#
loop_
_entity_poly.entity_id
_entity_poly.type
_entity_poly.pdbx_seq_one_letter_code
_entity_poly.pdbx_strand_id
1 'polypeptide(L)'
;MDKTTLKKCSCGEKNGMSCKNCSRIKLVILTNWNYKNHLIGDNDNPAYYSRIRMNNWSPTTIADATFNNLTTKEKQPIYTNALQHCSWVVAYDTITNQEIKRYKA
;
A
#
# COMPACT_ATOMS: atom_id res chain seq x y z
N MET A 1 -21.41 -2.54 22.91
CA MET A 1 -20.50 -1.56 22.27
C MET A 1 -19.18 -2.27 22.05
N ASP A 2 -18.98 -2.84 20.86
CA ASP A 2 -17.71 -3.48 20.52
C ASP A 2 -16.63 -2.41 20.39
N LYS A 3 -15.70 -2.39 21.35
CA LYS A 3 -14.47 -1.62 21.24
C LYS A 3 -13.62 -2.35 20.21
N THR A 4 -13.75 -1.96 18.94
CA THR A 4 -12.75 -2.22 17.90
C THR A 4 -11.45 -1.62 18.38
N THR A 5 -10.72 -2.40 19.15
CA THR A 5 -9.46 -2.02 19.76
C THR A 5 -8.49 -1.96 18.59
N LEU A 6 -8.33 -0.77 18.00
CA LEU A 6 -7.32 -0.53 16.98
C LEU A 6 -6.01 -1.12 17.49
N LYS A 7 -5.53 -2.20 16.82
CA LYS A 7 -4.30 -2.89 17.20
C LYS A 7 -3.21 -1.84 17.45
N LYS A 8 -2.75 -1.70 18.69
CA LYS A 8 -1.60 -0.85 19.02
C LYS A 8 -0.40 -1.45 18.28
N CYS A 9 0.07 -0.74 17.28
CA CYS A 9 1.17 -1.18 16.44
C CYS A 9 2.47 -1.23 17.26
N SER A 10 3.15 -2.37 17.31
CA SER A 10 4.50 -2.46 17.91
C SER A 10 5.57 -1.73 17.09
N CYS A 11 5.32 -1.44 15.81
CA CYS A 11 6.13 -0.49 15.02
C CYS A 11 6.00 0.98 15.54
N GLY A 12 5.05 1.25 16.44
CA GLY A 12 4.49 2.57 16.74
C GLY A 12 5.24 3.47 17.72
N GLU A 13 6.35 3.04 18.32
CA GLU A 13 7.17 3.96 19.14
C GLU A 13 8.01 4.92 18.28
N LYS A 14 8.20 4.65 16.98
CA LYS A 14 8.96 5.52 16.06
C LYS A 14 8.08 6.04 14.93
N ASN A 15 7.48 7.20 15.19
CA ASN A 15 6.91 8.20 14.27
C ASN A 15 6.88 7.89 12.75
N GLY A 16 5.67 7.88 12.17
CA GLY A 16 5.42 8.33 10.79
C GLY A 16 5.93 7.44 9.64
N MET A 17 6.57 6.31 9.94
CA MET A 17 7.04 5.34 8.95
C MET A 17 5.89 4.46 8.42
N SER A 18 6.10 3.78 7.28
CA SER A 18 5.19 2.75 6.77
C SER A 18 5.46 1.41 7.47
N CYS A 19 4.42 0.65 7.82
CA CYS A 19 4.55 -0.68 8.45
C CYS A 19 3.39 -1.58 7.97
N LYS A 20 3.72 -2.72 7.35
CA LYS A 20 2.73 -3.60 6.69
C LYS A 20 1.55 -4.03 7.58
N ASN A 21 1.81 -4.17 8.88
CA ASN A 21 0.82 -4.62 9.86
C ASN A 21 -0.06 -3.49 10.41
N CYS A 22 0.30 -2.23 10.13
CA CYS A 22 -0.24 -1.07 10.83
C CYS A 22 -0.70 0.05 9.90
N SER A 23 -0.19 0.10 8.68
CA SER A 23 -0.68 1.02 7.64
C SER A 23 -2.12 0.69 7.29
N ARG A 24 -2.99 1.70 7.30
CA ARG A 24 -4.42 1.51 6.99
C ARG A 24 -4.67 1.13 5.54
N ILE A 25 -3.84 1.62 4.61
CA ILE A 25 -3.96 1.35 3.18
C ILE A 25 -2.70 0.66 2.67
N LYS A 26 -2.88 -0.34 1.81
CA LYS A 26 -1.84 -0.88 0.93
C LYS A 26 -2.21 -0.62 -0.54
N LEU A 27 -1.24 -0.22 -1.34
CA LEU A 27 -1.35 -0.18 -2.79
C LEU A 27 -0.72 -1.45 -3.35
N VAL A 28 -1.45 -2.19 -4.17
CA VAL A 28 -0.95 -3.36 -4.88
C VAL A 28 -0.75 -2.98 -6.34
N ILE A 29 0.47 -3.14 -6.84
CA ILE A 29 0.84 -2.81 -8.22
C ILE A 29 0.63 -4.07 -9.09
N LEU A 30 -0.40 -4.06 -9.96
CA LEU A 30 -0.81 -5.22 -10.77
C LEU A 30 -0.03 -5.25 -12.08
N THR A 31 1.03 -6.06 -12.14
CA THR A 31 1.85 -6.23 -13.34
C THR A 31 1.14 -7.11 -14.39
N ASN A 32 1.30 -6.79 -15.67
CA ASN A 32 0.54 -7.46 -16.73
C ASN A 32 1.07 -8.83 -17.13
N TRP A 33 2.33 -9.17 -16.85
CA TRP A 33 2.98 -10.38 -17.39
C TRP A 33 4.02 -10.96 -16.43
N ASN A 34 3.97 -12.29 -16.29
CA ASN A 34 5.09 -13.21 -16.04
C ASN A 34 6.44 -12.55 -15.67
N TYR A 35 6.58 -12.10 -14.43
CA TYR A 35 7.90 -12.02 -13.81
C TYR A 35 8.33 -13.47 -13.55
N LYS A 36 8.84 -14.14 -14.61
CA LYS A 36 9.36 -15.50 -14.49
C LYS A 36 10.46 -15.47 -13.42
N ASN A 37 10.15 -16.14 -12.33
CA ASN A 37 10.90 -16.30 -11.10
C ASN A 37 10.56 -15.23 -10.06
N HIS A 38 9.77 -15.68 -9.06
CA HIS A 38 9.50 -15.08 -7.75
C HIS A 38 8.37 -14.02 -7.77
N LEU A 39 7.16 -14.29 -7.26
CA LEU A 39 6.80 -14.80 -5.91
C LEU A 39 5.26 -14.87 -5.59
N ILE A 40 4.40 -15.72 -6.18
CA ILE A 40 2.97 -15.81 -5.76
C ILE A 40 2.89 -16.16 -4.27
N GLY A 41 2.32 -15.24 -3.50
CA GLY A 41 2.18 -15.21 -2.05
C GLY A 41 2.02 -13.74 -1.66
N ASP A 42 2.09 -13.39 -0.38
CA ASP A 42 2.29 -12.00 0.05
C ASP A 42 3.62 -11.35 -0.47
N ASN A 43 4.23 -11.89 -1.52
CA ASN A 43 5.55 -11.59 -2.05
C ASN A 43 5.55 -11.25 -3.57
N ASP A 44 4.41 -11.26 -4.26
CA ASP A 44 4.39 -11.33 -5.74
C ASP A 44 4.20 -10.01 -6.49
N ASN A 45 3.13 -9.31 -6.11
CA ASN A 45 2.88 -7.98 -6.59
C ASN A 45 3.45 -7.03 -5.54
N PRO A 46 4.35 -6.12 -5.91
CA PRO A 46 4.93 -5.20 -4.95
C PRO A 46 3.83 -4.38 -4.30
N ALA A 47 3.79 -4.42 -2.98
CA ALA A 47 2.83 -3.70 -2.17
C ALA A 47 3.52 -2.47 -1.55
N TYR A 48 2.90 -1.30 -1.71
CA TYR A 48 3.35 -0.06 -1.10
C TYR A 48 2.38 0.36 0.00
N TYR A 49 2.88 0.49 1.23
CA TYR A 49 2.05 0.76 2.40
C TYR A 49 2.04 2.24 2.75
N SER A 50 0.86 2.76 3.11
CA SER A 50 0.69 4.14 3.56
C SER A 50 1.51 4.43 4.83
N ARG A 51 1.82 5.70 5.10
CA ARG A 51 2.47 6.06 6.36
C ARG A 51 1.48 5.93 7.52
N ILE A 52 1.93 5.45 8.68
CA ILE A 52 1.06 5.27 9.86
C ILE A 52 0.36 6.57 10.27
N ARG A 53 1.04 7.73 10.15
CA ARG A 53 0.45 9.05 10.48
C ARG A 53 -0.79 9.41 9.66
N MET A 54 -1.01 8.75 8.52
CA MET A 54 -2.17 8.98 7.65
C MET A 54 -3.39 8.20 8.12
N ASN A 55 -3.27 7.24 9.05
CA ASN A 55 -4.36 6.36 9.47
C ASN A 55 -5.58 7.10 10.04
N ASN A 56 -5.43 8.36 10.47
CA ASN A 56 -6.52 9.20 10.97
C ASN A 56 -7.26 9.95 9.85
N TRP A 57 -6.89 9.78 8.58
CA TRP A 57 -7.55 10.40 7.44
C TRP A 57 -8.58 9.44 6.83
N SER A 58 -9.42 9.93 5.92
CA SER A 58 -10.36 9.07 5.21
C SER A 58 -9.60 8.07 4.30
N PRO A 59 -10.11 6.83 4.11
CA PRO A 59 -9.45 5.82 3.28
C PRO A 59 -9.05 6.32 1.88
N THR A 60 -9.93 7.08 1.22
CA THR A 60 -9.68 7.66 -0.11
C THR A 60 -8.54 8.69 -0.08
N THR A 61 -8.50 9.58 0.91
CA THR A 61 -7.41 10.56 1.06
C THR A 61 -6.08 9.87 1.32
N ILE A 62 -6.08 8.81 2.12
CA ILE A 62 -4.87 8.00 2.36
C ILE A 62 -4.42 7.35 1.04
N ALA A 63 -5.34 6.75 0.28
CA ALA A 63 -5.03 6.09 -0.99
C ALA A 63 -4.39 7.07 -1.98
N ASP A 64 -4.98 8.25 -2.17
CA ASP A 64 -4.49 9.28 -3.09
C ASP A 64 -3.11 9.82 -2.65
N ALA A 65 -2.95 10.14 -1.36
CA ALA A 65 -1.66 10.58 -0.84
C ALA A 65 -0.59 9.48 -0.97
N THR A 66 -0.95 8.22 -0.76
CA THR A 66 -0.03 7.08 -0.87
C THR A 66 0.38 6.85 -2.32
N PHE A 67 -0.56 6.96 -3.27
CA PHE A 67 -0.28 6.83 -4.70
C PHE A 67 0.63 7.96 -5.19
N ASN A 68 0.33 9.20 -4.81
CA ASN A 68 1.20 10.34 -5.13
C ASN A 68 2.61 10.17 -4.56
N ASN A 69 2.75 9.67 -3.33
CA ASN A 69 4.09 9.40 -2.78
C ASN A 69 4.84 8.31 -3.54
N LEU A 70 4.14 7.24 -3.95
CA LEU A 70 4.69 6.16 -4.76
C LEU A 70 5.22 6.66 -6.11
N THR A 71 4.56 7.65 -6.72
CA THR A 71 4.91 8.14 -8.07
C THR A 71 5.86 9.35 -8.09
N THR A 72 5.94 10.14 -7.01
CA THR A 72 6.67 11.43 -6.99
C THR A 72 8.00 11.42 -6.24
N LYS A 73 8.24 10.53 -5.27
CA LYS A 73 9.46 10.56 -4.45
C LYS A 73 10.44 9.47 -4.85
N GLU A 74 11.67 9.87 -5.17
CA GLU A 74 12.88 9.04 -5.34
C GLU A 74 12.55 7.56 -5.49
N LYS A 75 12.06 7.29 -6.70
CA LYS A 75 11.76 6.01 -7.29
C LYS A 75 12.70 4.93 -6.75
N GLN A 76 12.27 4.19 -5.71
CA GLN A 76 13.00 2.98 -5.37
C GLN A 76 12.96 2.10 -6.64
N PRO A 77 14.10 1.56 -7.10
CA PRO A 77 14.17 0.87 -8.38
C PRO A 77 13.10 -0.21 -8.55
N ILE A 78 12.78 -0.91 -7.45
CA ILE A 78 11.76 -1.96 -7.38
C ILE A 78 10.38 -1.46 -7.83
N TYR A 79 9.92 -0.31 -7.32
CA TYR A 79 8.60 0.22 -7.68
C TYR A 79 8.57 0.85 -9.07
N THR A 80 9.71 1.38 -9.54
CA THR A 80 9.79 1.99 -10.87
C THR A 80 9.60 0.96 -11.97
N ASN A 81 10.31 -0.16 -11.87
CA ASN A 81 10.18 -1.26 -12.83
C ASN A 81 8.78 -1.86 -12.76
N ALA A 82 8.23 -2.03 -11.55
CA ALA A 82 6.87 -2.53 -11.39
C ALA A 82 5.83 -1.60 -12.02
N LEU A 83 5.96 -0.29 -11.83
CA LEU A 83 5.05 0.71 -12.41
C LEU A 83 5.12 0.75 -13.94
N GLN A 84 6.30 0.56 -14.54
CA GLN A 84 6.48 0.52 -16.00
C GLN A 84 5.79 -0.67 -16.70
N HIS A 85 5.54 -1.77 -15.96
CA HIS A 85 4.98 -3.01 -16.50
C HIS A 85 3.61 -3.36 -15.91
N CYS A 86 2.95 -2.40 -15.25
CA CYS A 86 1.64 -2.59 -14.67
C CYS A 86 0.52 -1.93 -15.46
N SER A 87 -0.68 -2.51 -15.41
CA SER A 87 -1.89 -1.85 -15.93
C SER A 87 -2.53 -0.95 -14.89
N TRP A 88 -2.46 -1.39 -13.63
CA TRP A 88 -3.26 -0.84 -12.55
C TRP A 88 -2.51 -0.88 -11.23
N VAL A 89 -2.74 0.14 -10.41
CA VAL A 89 -2.42 0.12 -8.98
C VAL A 89 -3.75 0.15 -8.21
N VAL A 90 -3.94 -0.77 -7.28
CA VAL A 90 -5.20 -0.90 -6.53
C VAL A 90 -4.96 -0.64 -5.05
N ALA A 91 -5.72 0.29 -4.48
CA ALA A 91 -5.72 0.58 -3.05
C ALA A 91 -6.70 -0.33 -2.32
N TYR A 92 -6.21 -0.99 -1.26
CA TYR A 92 -7.03 -1.81 -0.37
C TYR A 92 -6.95 -1.28 1.06
N ASP A 93 -8.09 -1.35 1.76
CA ASP A 93 -8.14 -1.20 3.20
C ASP A 93 -7.56 -2.45 3.88
N THR A 94 -6.57 -2.30 4.74
CA THR A 94 -5.89 -3.44 5.37
C THR A 94 -6.69 -4.09 6.49
N ILE A 95 -7.75 -3.44 6.98
CA ILE A 95 -8.63 -3.98 8.01
C ILE A 95 -9.78 -4.76 7.37
N THR A 96 -10.43 -4.19 6.36
CA THR A 96 -11.59 -4.83 5.70
C THR A 96 -11.20 -5.67 4.48
N ASN A 97 -9.97 -5.53 3.95
CA ASN A 97 -9.52 -6.08 2.68
C ASN A 97 -10.39 -5.69 1.47
N GLN A 98 -11.13 -4.58 1.57
CA GLN A 98 -11.94 -4.08 0.47
C GLN A 98 -11.13 -3.13 -0.43
N GLU A 99 -11.39 -3.20 -1.73
CA GLU A 99 -10.87 -2.23 -2.70
C GLU A 99 -11.49 -0.86 -2.40
N ILE A 100 -10.63 0.15 -2.28
CA ILE A 100 -11.01 1.54 -2.02
C ILE A 100 -11.02 2.34 -3.32
N LYS A 101 -9.98 2.14 -4.14
CA LYS A 101 -9.77 2.89 -5.38
C LYS A 101 -8.77 2.17 -6.28
N ARG A 102 -8.88 2.42 -7.58
CA ARG A 102 -7.97 1.90 -8.60
C ARG A 102 -7.42 3.05 -9.44
N TYR A 103 -6.12 2.99 -9.70
CA TYR A 103 -5.35 3.99 -10.44
C TYR A 103 -4.79 3.35 -11.70
N LYS A 104 -4.96 4.02 -12.83
CA LYS A 104 -4.25 3.67 -14.06
C LYS A 104 -2.79 4.09 -13.88
N ALA A 105 -1.87 3.14 -14.06
CA ALA A 105 -0.44 3.40 -13.98
C ALA A 105 0.09 4.07 -15.25
#